data_AF-A0A940N8J2-F1
#
_entry.id   AF-A0A940N8J2-F1
#
_cell.length_a   1.000
_cell.length_b   1.000
_cell.length_c   1.000
_cell.angle_alpha   90.00
_cell.angle_beta   90.00
_cell.angle_gamma   90.00
#
_symmetry.space_group_name_H-M   'P 1'
#
loop_
_entity.id
_entity.type
_entity.pdbx_description
1 polymer ?
#
loop_
_entity_poly.entity_id
_entity_poly.type
_entity_poly.pdbx_seq_one_letter_code
_entity_poly.pdbx_strand_id
1 'polypeptide(L)'
;MAKAKVLINFPNPTRVHDESRHCVYFWGYDNAREIVFQIDDVVLAKLNPSKDGDESSLLAAFDRNRDKILAFARTVYKGGPQNRYILCPDQLH
;
A
#
# COMPACT_ATOMS: atom_id res chain seq x y z
N MET A 1 -16.11 24.45 2.20
CA MET A 1 -14.63 24.45 2.18
C MET A 1 -14.18 23.33 1.27
N ALA A 2 -13.52 23.64 0.15
CA ALA A 2 -12.98 22.60 -0.73
C ALA A 2 -11.85 21.90 0.04
N LYS A 3 -12.00 20.59 0.29
CA LYS A 3 -10.87 19.78 0.77
C LYS A 3 -9.76 19.96 -0.25
N ALA A 4 -8.62 20.52 0.17
CA ALA A 4 -7.42 20.52 -0.65
C ALA A 4 -7.21 19.08 -1.13
N LYS A 5 -7.05 18.89 -2.44
CA LYS A 5 -6.74 17.59 -3.03
C LYS A 5 -5.35 17.20 -2.51
N VAL A 6 -5.31 16.46 -1.41
CA VAL A 6 -4.05 16.04 -0.81
C VAL A 6 -3.42 15.04 -1.77
N LEU A 7 -2.31 15.43 -2.37
CA LEU A 7 -1.68 14.70 -3.45
C LEU A 7 -0.52 13.90 -2.87
N ILE A 8 -0.67 12.58 -2.81
CA ILE A 8 0.41 11.70 -2.39
C ILE A 8 1.10 11.07 -3.59
N ASN A 9 2.43 11.17 -3.59
CA ASN A 9 3.30 10.68 -4.65
C ASN A 9 4.06 9.43 -4.19
N PHE A 10 4.36 8.53 -5.12
CA PHE A 10 5.12 7.31 -4.86
C PHE A 10 6.33 7.23 -5.81
N PRO A 11 7.27 8.18 -5.71
CA PRO A 11 8.42 8.26 -6.60
C PRO A 11 9.35 7.05 -6.45
N ASN A 12 9.36 6.44 -5.27
CA ASN A 12 10.21 5.30 -4.97
C ASN A 12 9.42 3.99 -5.10
N PRO A 13 9.96 2.96 -5.78
CA PRO A 13 9.39 1.62 -5.78
C PRO A 13 9.76 0.81 -4.52
N THR A 14 10.32 1.45 -3.48
CA THR A 14 10.75 0.80 -2.25
C THR A 14 9.58 0.09 -1.58
N ARG A 15 9.80 -1.18 -1.25
CA ARG A 15 8.90 -2.03 -0.50
C ARG A 15 9.71 -2.88 0.46
N VAL A 16 9.17 -3.15 1.64
CA VAL A 16 9.76 -4.06 2.62
C VAL A 16 8.71 -5.08 3.01
N HIS A 17 9.03 -6.36 2.85
CA HIS A 17 8.19 -7.42 3.37
C HIS A 17 8.59 -7.72 4.81
N ASP A 18 7.59 -7.82 5.67
CA ASP A 18 7.71 -8.25 7.05
C ASP A 18 7.06 -9.63 7.16
N GLU A 19 7.89 -10.66 7.09
CA GLU A 19 7.46 -12.06 7.19
C GLU A 19 6.77 -12.36 8.52
N SER A 20 7.21 -11.71 9.61
CA SER A 20 6.65 -11.95 10.95
C SER A 20 5.23 -11.43 11.08
N ARG A 21 4.88 -10.41 10.29
CA ARG A 21 3.54 -9.80 10.27
C ARG A 21 2.76 -10.15 9.01
N HIS A 22 3.34 -10.90 8.08
CA HIS A 22 2.75 -11.21 6.77
C HIS A 22 2.23 -9.95 6.05
N CYS A 23 3.06 -8.90 6.02
CA CYS A 23 2.66 -7.60 5.48
C CYS A 23 3.76 -7.02 4.62
N VAL A 24 3.37 -6.22 3.61
CA VAL A 24 4.31 -5.41 2.84
C VAL A 24 4.14 -3.95 3.21
N TYR A 25 5.25 -3.30 3.54
CA TYR A 25 5.33 -1.86 3.75
C TYR A 25 5.82 -1.16 2.49
N PHE A 26 5.24 -0.01 2.19
CA PHE A 26 5.70 0.90 1.16
C PHE A 26 5.48 2.35 1.59
N TRP A 27 6.14 3.28 0.91
CA TRP A 27 6.16 4.69 1.32
C TRP A 27 5.63 5.60 0.23
N GLY A 28 4.74 6.50 0.62
CA GLY A 28 4.31 7.64 -0.17
C GLY A 28 4.82 8.93 0.43
N TYR A 29 4.88 9.98 -0.38
CA TYR A 29 5.33 11.30 0.02
C TYR A 29 4.25 12.32 -0.28
N ASP A 30 3.79 13.02 0.77
CA ASP A 30 3.03 14.25 0.66
C ASP A 30 4.00 15.41 0.89
N ASN A 31 4.44 16.05 -0.21
CA ASN A 31 5.53 17.02 -0.21
C ASN A 31 6.81 16.43 0.43
N ALA A 32 7.30 17.02 1.52
CA ALA A 32 8.48 16.54 2.24
C ALA A 32 8.16 15.45 3.29
N ARG A 33 6.89 15.07 3.44
CA ARG A 33 6.43 14.18 4.49
C ARG A 33 6.29 12.76 3.99
N GLU A 34 7.04 11.85 4.61
CA GLU A 34 6.93 10.43 4.38
C GLU A 34 5.69 9.85 5.10
N ILE A 35 4.92 9.05 4.36
CA ILE A 35 3.72 8.37 4.80
C ILE A 35 3.92 6.87 4.56
N VAL A 36 3.84 6.08 5.62
CA VAL A 36 3.97 4.63 5.60
C VAL A 36 2.62 4.00 5.26
N PHE A 37 2.61 3.10 4.29
CA PHE A 37 1.47 2.25 3.98
C PHE A 37 1.83 0.80 4.27
N GLN A 38 0.92 0.11 4.93
CA GLN A 38 0.98 -1.33 5.17
C GLN A 38 -0.11 -1.98 4.34
N ILE A 39 0.22 -3.03 3.60
CA ILE A 39 -0.76 -3.89 2.94
C ILE A 39 -0.61 -5.31 3.47
N ASP A 40 -1.72 -5.88 3.91
CA ASP A 40 -1.75 -7.24 4.42
C ASP A 40 -1.64 -8.24 3.26
N ASP A 41 -0.99 -9.38 3.51
CA ASP A 41 -0.91 -10.51 2.58
C ASP A 41 -2.29 -10.96 2.07
N VAL A 42 -3.33 -10.88 2.89
CA VAL A 42 -4.72 -11.20 2.52
C VAL A 42 -5.20 -10.31 1.37
N VAL A 43 -4.84 -9.02 1.36
CA VAL A 43 -5.18 -8.11 0.25
C VAL A 43 -4.40 -8.48 -1.00
N LEU A 44 -3.11 -8.79 -0.85
CA LEU A 44 -2.27 -9.24 -1.96
C LEU A 44 -2.76 -10.56 -2.56
N ALA A 45 -3.20 -11.50 -1.73
CA ALA A 45 -3.79 -12.77 -2.13
C ALA A 45 -5.13 -12.59 -2.85
N LYS A 46 -5.97 -11.62 -2.44
CA LYS A 46 -7.19 -11.26 -3.18
C LYS A 46 -6.86 -10.66 -4.56
N LEU A 47 -5.84 -9.81 -4.64
CA LEU A 47 -5.41 -9.18 -5.89
C LEU A 47 -4.69 -10.16 -6.82
N ASN A 48 -4.04 -11.18 -6.27
CA ASN A 48 -3.35 -12.22 -6.99
C ASN A 48 -3.51 -13.57 -6.26
N PRO A 49 -4.50 -14.39 -6.65
CA PRO A 49 -4.75 -15.71 -6.03
C PRO A 49 -3.74 -16.78 -6.45
N SER A 50 -2.47 -16.41 -6.61
CA SER A 50 -1.38 -17.33 -6.94
C SER A 50 -1.17 -18.31 -5.78
N LYS A 51 -0.92 -19.59 -6.12
CA LYS A 51 -0.91 -20.73 -5.18
C LYS A 51 0.27 -20.77 -4.22
N ASP A 52 1.37 -20.11 -4.56
CA ASP A 52 2.61 -20.18 -3.81
C ASP A 52 2.66 -18.99 -2.85
N GLY A 53 2.30 -19.21 -1.58
CA GLY A 53 2.31 -18.21 -0.50
C GLY A 53 3.71 -17.81 -0.03
N ASP A 54 4.71 -17.89 -0.91
CA ASP A 54 6.09 -17.55 -0.63
C ASP A 54 6.29 -16.02 -0.64
N GLU A 55 7.26 -15.53 0.15
CA GLU A 55 7.64 -14.11 0.20
C GLU A 55 7.86 -13.52 -1.20
N SER A 56 8.62 -14.22 -2.04
CA SER A 56 8.93 -13.76 -3.39
C SER A 56 7.67 -13.63 -4.25
N SER A 57 6.69 -14.51 -4.04
CA SER A 57 5.40 -14.46 -4.73
C SER A 57 4.54 -13.31 -4.23
N LEU A 58 4.56 -12.99 -2.93
CA LEU A 58 3.88 -11.81 -2.36
C LEU A 58 4.48 -10.50 -2.89
N LEU A 59 5.82 -10.40 -2.92
CA LEU A 59 6.50 -9.23 -3.48
C LEU A 59 6.24 -9.10 -4.99
N ALA A 60 6.25 -10.20 -5.74
CA ALA A 60 5.91 -10.20 -7.15
C ALA A 60 4.43 -9.84 -7.39
N ALA A 61 3.52 -10.29 -6.52
CA ALA A 61 2.10 -9.92 -6.55
C ALA A 61 1.90 -8.43 -6.30
N PHE A 62 2.64 -7.87 -5.34
CA PHE A 62 2.67 -6.43 -5.07
C PHE A 62 3.15 -5.67 -6.30
N ASP A 63 4.28 -6.06 -6.90
CA ASP A 63 4.84 -5.38 -8.07
C ASP A 63 3.90 -5.42 -9.27
N ARG A 64 3.28 -6.57 -9.55
CA ARG A 64 2.31 -6.73 -10.65
C ARG A 64 1.06 -5.89 -10.45
N ASN A 65 0.63 -5.71 -9.20
CA ASN A 65 -0.56 -4.93 -8.86
C ASN A 65 -0.22 -3.54 -8.30
N ARG A 66 1.02 -3.07 -8.46
CA ARG A 66 1.53 -1.85 -7.83
C ARG A 66 0.63 -0.66 -8.14
N ASP A 67 0.25 -0.48 -9.39
CA ASP A 67 -0.62 0.66 -9.79
C ASP A 67 -1.98 0.63 -9.09
N LYS A 68 -2.58 -0.55 -8.90
CA LYS A 68 -3.85 -0.70 -8.16
C LYS A 68 -3.64 -0.41 -6.67
N ILE A 69 -2.56 -0.90 -6.09
CA ILE A 69 -2.23 -0.68 -4.67
C ILE A 69 -1.95 0.80 -4.42
N LEU A 70 -1.22 1.48 -5.32
CA LEU A 70 -0.99 2.92 -5.23
C LEU A 70 -2.27 3.73 -5.43
N ALA A 71 -3.16 3.32 -6.33
CA ALA A 71 -4.47 3.94 -6.48
C ALA A 71 -5.30 3.78 -5.19
N PHE A 72 -5.27 2.59 -4.59
CA PHE A 72 -5.95 2.32 -3.32
C PHE A 72 -5.36 3.11 -2.15
N ALA A 73 -4.03 3.23 -2.08
CA ALA A 73 -3.36 4.08 -1.10
C ALA A 73 -3.81 5.54 -1.23
N ARG A 74 -3.97 6.05 -2.46
CA ARG A 74 -4.48 7.41 -2.73
C ARG A 74 -5.92 7.60 -2.30
N THR A 75 -6.78 6.58 -2.40
CA THR A 75 -8.19 6.70 -1.98
C THR A 75 -8.34 6.65 -0.46
N VAL A 76 -7.51 5.85 0.22
CA VAL A 76 -7.49 5.75 1.69
C VAL A 76 -6.83 6.97 2.33
N TYR A 77 -5.86 7.57 1.65
CA TYR A 77 -5.14 8.75 2.14
C TYR A 77 -6.06 9.99 2.20
N LYS A 78 -6.30 10.48 3.43
CA LYS A 78 -7.17 11.65 3.70
C LYS A 78 -6.38 12.93 4.04
N GLY A 79 -5.05 12.85 4.06
CA GLY A 79 -4.16 13.88 4.61
C GLY A 79 -4.28 14.05 6.12
N GLY A 80 -3.45 14.93 6.69
CA GLY A 80 -3.49 15.30 8.11
C GLY A 80 -2.28 14.84 8.92
N PRO A 81 -2.38 14.77 10.26
CA PRO A 81 -1.25 14.45 11.13
C PRO A 81 -0.87 12.95 11.11
N GLN A 82 -1.68 12.10 10.49
CA GLN A 82 -1.42 10.67 10.38
C GLN A 82 -0.35 10.39 9.30
N ASN A 83 0.64 9.59 9.65
CA ASN A 83 1.75 9.19 8.78
C ASN A 83 1.79 7.69 8.50
N ARG A 84 0.81 6.91 8.98
CA ARG A 84 0.71 5.47 8.75
C ARG A 84 -0.72 5.10 8.37
N TYR A 85 -0.87 4.34 7.29
CA TYR A 85 -2.16 3.83 6.83
C TYR A 85 -2.07 2.31 6.61
N ILE A 86 -3.15 1.60 6.92
CA ILE A 86 -3.26 0.16 6.74
C ILE A 86 -4.30 -0.08 5.65
N LEU A 87 -3.91 -0.81 4.62
CA LEU A 87 -4.74 -1.23 3.51
C LEU A 87 -5.27 -2.63 3.82
N CYS A 88 -6.48 -2.68 4.35
CA CYS A 88 -7.14 -3.94 4.72
C CYS A 88 -8.12 -4.38 3.62
N PRO A 89 -8.46 -5.69 3.54
CA PRO A 89 -9.33 -6.22 2.51
C PRO A 89 -10.74 -5.65 2.54
N ASP A 90 -11.23 -5.25 3.72
CA ASP A 90 -12.55 -4.65 3.92
C ASP A 90 -12.68 -3.25 3.31
N GLN A 91 -11.54 -2.60 2.99
CA GLN A 91 -11.52 -1.28 2.37
C GLN A 91 -11.44 -1.34 0.84
N LEU A 92 -11.25 -2.52 0.26
CA LEU A 92 -11.20 -2.75 -1.17
C LEU A 92 -12.63 -3.03 -1.68
N HIS A 93 -13.33 -1.99 -2.16
CA HIS A 93 -14.66 -2.08 -2.81
C HIS A 93 -14.56 -2.29 -4.32
#